data_AF-A0A936NYB2-F1
#
_entry.id   AF-A0A936NYB2-F1
#
_cell.length_a   1.000
_cell.length_b   1.000
_cell.length_c   1.000
_cell.angle_alpha   90.00
_cell.angle_beta   90.00
_cell.angle_gamma   90.00
#
_symmetry.space_group_name_H-M   'P 1'
#
loop_
_entity.id
_entity.type
_entity.pdbx_description
1 polymer ?
#
loop_
_entity_poly.entity_id
_entity_poly.type
_entity_poly.pdbx_seq_one_letter_code
_entity_poly.pdbx_strand_id
1 'polypeptide(L)'
;MNTATESTAFPKAMLARGRRWDHLELLERIDASGSISAAANAMGMSYKAAWQAVEAMNNVSEQPVVARQTGGRHGGGTTLTEYGRRVVAAYRRLEKEQERVLAHLNRITDDFDEYYRVIRRFDMQTSARNQFLGKVKTVKPGAVNAEVILDIGGGDQLAAIITMDSVEHLGLKPGMEAYALVKAPWVILTTDDSLKTSARNRLCGTVVRCQEGAVNGEVIVELPGGKTVAAIVTNDSIQSLGLKVGVRACALIKASHIILAVNA
;
A
#
# COMPACT_ATOMS: atom_id res chain seq x y z
N MET A 1 -8.09 -19.87 -47.16
CA MET A 1 -8.29 -20.70 -45.95
C MET A 1 -7.67 -19.98 -44.77
N ASN A 2 -8.45 -19.85 -43.70
CA ASN A 2 -8.21 -19.08 -42.48
C ASN A 2 -6.77 -19.08 -41.95
N THR A 3 -6.21 -17.89 -41.78
CA THR A 3 -5.24 -17.61 -40.70
C THR A 3 -5.96 -16.71 -39.71
N ALA A 4 -6.45 -17.30 -38.63
CA ALA A 4 -7.09 -16.60 -37.53
C ALA A 4 -6.07 -15.65 -36.90
N THR A 5 -6.34 -14.35 -36.99
CA THR A 5 -5.79 -13.34 -36.08
C THR A 5 -6.29 -13.67 -34.68
N GLU A 6 -5.47 -14.37 -33.91
CA GLU A 6 -5.65 -14.44 -32.46
C GLU A 6 -5.57 -13.02 -31.90
N SER A 7 -6.75 -12.50 -31.55
CA SER A 7 -6.92 -11.29 -30.77
C SER A 7 -6.24 -11.50 -29.42
N THR A 8 -5.00 -11.02 -29.28
CA THR A 8 -4.35 -10.83 -27.98
C THR A 8 -5.07 -9.70 -27.25
N ALA A 9 -6.25 -10.02 -26.71
CA ALA A 9 -6.91 -9.17 -25.74
C ALA A 9 -5.92 -8.94 -24.59
N PHE A 10 -5.75 -7.67 -24.20
CA PHE A 10 -5.01 -7.31 -22.99
C PHE A 10 -5.55 -8.17 -21.85
N PRO A 11 -4.72 -8.99 -21.19
CA PRO A 11 -5.21 -9.76 -20.06
C PRO A 11 -5.70 -8.76 -19.02
N LYS A 12 -7.01 -8.76 -18.71
CA LYS A 12 -7.57 -8.12 -17.50
C LYS A 12 -6.71 -8.40 -16.25
N ALA A 13 -6.00 -9.53 -16.26
CA ALA A 13 -5.06 -9.98 -15.23
C ALA A 13 -3.80 -9.10 -15.05
N MET A 14 -3.40 -8.27 -16.02
CA MET A 14 -2.19 -7.43 -15.89
C MET A 14 -2.49 -6.09 -15.21
N LEU A 15 -3.75 -5.65 -15.23
CA LEU A 15 -4.34 -4.67 -14.31
C LEU A 15 -4.98 -5.36 -13.10
N ALA A 16 -4.48 -6.54 -12.69
CA ALA A 16 -4.85 -7.11 -11.39
C ALA A 16 -4.29 -6.18 -10.31
N ARG A 17 -5.12 -5.17 -9.98
CA ARG A 17 -4.94 -4.30 -8.83
C ARG A 17 -4.67 -5.23 -7.66
N GLY A 18 -3.66 -4.93 -6.84
CA GLY A 18 -3.34 -5.77 -5.67
C GLY A 18 -4.55 -6.01 -4.75
N ARG A 19 -5.63 -5.25 -4.92
CA ARG A 19 -6.90 -5.40 -4.21
C ARG A 19 -7.63 -6.70 -4.56
N ARG A 20 -8.05 -7.43 -3.53
CA ARG A 20 -8.97 -8.58 -3.65
C ARG A 20 -10.35 -8.17 -4.18
N TRP A 21 -10.76 -6.90 -4.01
CA TRP A 21 -12.06 -6.37 -4.44
C TRP A 21 -11.94 -4.98 -5.09
N ASP A 22 -12.68 -4.76 -6.17
CA ASP A 22 -12.76 -3.45 -6.85
C ASP A 22 -13.85 -2.57 -6.20
N HIS A 23 -13.45 -1.42 -5.66
CA HIS A 23 -14.35 -0.42 -5.10
C HIS A 23 -15.41 0.06 -6.10
N LEU A 24 -15.04 0.16 -7.38
CA LEU A 24 -15.96 0.58 -8.42
C LEU A 24 -17.04 -0.48 -8.67
N GLU A 25 -16.64 -1.75 -8.71
CA GLU A 25 -17.58 -2.88 -8.82
C GLU A 25 -18.52 -2.93 -7.61
N LEU A 26 -18.01 -2.65 -6.40
CA LEU A 26 -18.85 -2.55 -5.20
C LEU A 26 -19.93 -1.47 -5.36
N LEU A 27 -19.55 -0.28 -5.83
CA LEU A 27 -20.49 0.81 -6.08
C LEU A 27 -21.56 0.41 -7.11
N GLU A 28 -21.16 -0.17 -8.25
CA GLU A 28 -22.08 -0.61 -9.31
C GLU A 28 -23.07 -1.66 -8.80
N ARG A 29 -22.60 -2.62 -8.00
CA ARG A 29 -23.46 -3.65 -7.39
C ARG A 29 -24.41 -3.06 -6.35
N ILE A 30 -23.98 -2.04 -5.61
CA ILE A 30 -24.87 -1.31 -4.69
C ILE A 30 -25.96 -0.56 -5.48
N ASP A 31 -25.63 0.11 -6.60
CA ASP A 31 -26.66 0.80 -7.42
C ASP A 31 -27.70 -0.20 -7.95
N ALA A 32 -27.22 -1.33 -8.46
CA ALA A 32 -28.07 -2.33 -9.09
C ALA A 32 -28.99 -3.05 -8.09
N SER A 33 -28.53 -3.28 -6.86
CA SER A 33 -29.25 -4.05 -5.85
C SER A 33 -29.96 -3.21 -4.79
N GLY A 34 -29.60 -1.94 -4.63
CA GLY A 34 -30.07 -1.09 -3.53
C GLY A 34 -29.61 -1.55 -2.13
N SER A 35 -28.63 -2.46 -2.05
CA SER A 35 -28.25 -3.14 -0.81
C SER A 35 -26.75 -3.44 -0.73
N ILE A 36 -26.10 -2.94 0.34
CA ILE A 36 -24.70 -3.29 0.63
C ILE A 36 -24.55 -4.78 0.89
N SER A 37 -25.49 -5.40 1.60
CA SER A 37 -25.43 -6.83 1.90
C SER A 37 -25.51 -7.69 0.63
N ALA A 38 -26.37 -7.32 -0.32
CA ALA A 38 -26.48 -8.04 -1.58
C ALA A 38 -25.21 -7.87 -2.43
N ALA A 39 -24.69 -6.64 -2.53
CA ALA A 39 -23.44 -6.36 -3.21
C ALA A 39 -22.26 -7.13 -2.60
N ALA A 40 -22.17 -7.14 -1.26
CA ALA A 40 -21.11 -7.82 -0.52
C ALA A 40 -21.08 -9.33 -0.79
N ASN A 41 -22.25 -9.97 -0.68
CA ASN A 41 -22.40 -11.40 -0.96
C ASN A 41 -21.99 -11.73 -2.41
N ALA A 42 -22.40 -10.91 -3.36
CA ALA A 42 -22.07 -11.12 -4.77
C ALA A 42 -20.57 -10.98 -5.09
N MET A 43 -19.82 -10.26 -4.25
CA MET A 43 -18.36 -10.09 -4.35
C MET A 43 -17.57 -11.06 -3.46
N GLY A 44 -18.24 -11.95 -2.73
CA GLY A 44 -17.58 -12.82 -1.74
C GLY A 44 -16.84 -12.04 -0.65
N MET A 45 -17.35 -10.86 -0.29
CA MET A 45 -16.81 -10.02 0.79
C MET A 45 -17.74 -10.05 1.99
N SER A 46 -17.17 -9.89 3.19
CA SER A 46 -18.01 -9.75 4.39
C SER A 46 -18.80 -8.43 4.35
N TYR A 47 -19.98 -8.42 4.94
CA TYR A 47 -20.78 -7.19 5.08
C TYR A 47 -19.96 -6.05 5.74
N LYS A 48 -19.18 -6.38 6.77
CA LYS A 48 -18.29 -5.44 7.47
C LYS A 48 -17.24 -4.85 6.52
N ALA A 49 -16.62 -5.67 5.67
CA ALA A 49 -15.61 -5.20 4.71
C ALA A 49 -16.24 -4.29 3.65
N ALA A 50 -17.42 -4.64 3.12
CA ALA A 50 -18.15 -3.78 2.18
C ALA A 50 -18.49 -2.42 2.80
N TRP A 51 -18.93 -2.44 4.05
CA TRP A 51 -19.26 -1.23 4.79
C TRP A 51 -18.06 -0.32 5.03
N GLN A 52 -16.94 -0.87 5.48
CA GLN A 52 -15.69 -0.14 5.68
C GLN A 52 -15.17 0.44 4.35
N ALA A 53 -15.31 -0.28 3.24
CA ALA A 53 -14.96 0.24 1.92
C ALA A 53 -15.83 1.44 1.52
N VAL A 54 -17.14 1.39 1.76
CA VAL A 54 -18.05 2.51 1.53
C VAL A 54 -17.71 3.72 2.42
N GLU A 55 -17.45 3.50 3.70
CA GLU A 55 -17.04 4.58 4.62
C GLU A 55 -15.70 5.20 4.20
N ALA A 56 -14.72 4.38 3.82
CA ALA A 56 -13.44 4.86 3.31
C ALA A 56 -13.62 5.71 2.04
N MET A 57 -14.46 5.29 1.09
CA MET A 57 -14.75 6.06 -0.12
C MET A 57 -15.45 7.39 0.19
N ASN A 58 -16.42 7.38 1.11
CA ASN A 58 -17.11 8.61 1.52
C ASN A 58 -16.14 9.58 2.23
N ASN A 59 -15.25 9.09 3.08
CA ASN A 59 -14.30 9.92 3.85
C ASN A 59 -13.26 10.63 2.97
N VAL A 60 -12.93 10.07 1.82
CA VAL A 60 -11.98 10.67 0.86
C VAL A 60 -12.67 11.47 -0.25
N SER A 61 -14.00 11.49 -0.29
CA SER A 61 -14.78 12.19 -1.33
C SER A 61 -15.30 13.53 -0.81
N GLU A 62 -15.38 14.54 -1.69
CA GLU A 62 -15.96 15.85 -1.36
C GLU A 62 -17.44 15.76 -0.97
N GLN A 63 -18.15 14.80 -1.56
CA GLN A 63 -19.54 14.49 -1.25
C GLN A 63 -19.68 12.98 -1.05
N PRO A 64 -20.61 12.50 -0.19
CA PRO A 64 -20.86 11.08 -0.04
C PRO A 64 -21.18 10.44 -1.39
N VAL A 65 -20.43 9.40 -1.77
CA VAL A 65 -20.72 8.61 -2.98
C VAL A 65 -21.90 7.68 -2.76
N VAL A 66 -22.09 7.21 -1.52
CA VAL A 66 -23.19 6.33 -1.14
C VAL A 66 -23.98 6.96 0.00
N ALA A 67 -25.30 7.01 -0.16
CA ALA A 67 -26.24 7.46 0.87
C ALA A 67 -27.01 6.28 1.46
N ARG A 68 -27.31 6.38 2.75
CA ARG A 68 -28.22 5.48 3.43
C ARG A 68 -29.61 6.10 3.44
N GLN A 69 -30.62 5.32 3.10
CA GLN A 69 -31.97 5.63 3.53
C GLN A 69 -32.15 5.10 4.95
N THR A 70 -32.48 5.98 5.89
CA THR A 70 -32.93 5.55 7.21
C THR A 70 -34.26 4.81 7.06
N GLY A 71 -34.28 3.52 7.41
CA GLY A 71 -35.44 2.67 7.23
C GLY A 71 -36.30 2.54 8.47
N GLY A 72 -37.61 2.75 8.30
CA GLY A 72 -38.66 2.19 9.15
C GLY A 72 -38.83 0.67 8.92
N ARG A 73 -40.05 0.15 9.13
CA ARG A 73 -40.42 -1.26 9.37
C ARG A 73 -39.93 -2.35 8.36
N HIS A 74 -39.34 -1.98 7.22
CA HIS A 74 -38.79 -2.90 6.19
C HIS A 74 -37.28 -2.74 5.91
N GLY A 75 -36.55 -1.99 6.73
CA GLY A 75 -35.08 -1.86 6.63
C GLY A 75 -34.63 -0.71 5.72
N GLY A 76 -33.52 -0.07 6.08
CA GLY A 76 -32.96 1.07 5.36
C GLY A 76 -32.22 0.62 4.09
N GLY A 77 -32.60 1.18 2.94
CA GLY A 77 -31.92 0.94 1.67
C GLY A 77 -30.56 1.65 1.59
N THR A 78 -29.69 1.20 0.68
CA THR A 78 -28.44 1.91 0.37
C THR A 78 -28.40 2.17 -1.13
N THR A 79 -28.23 3.43 -1.53
CA THR A 79 -28.15 3.81 -2.94
C THR A 79 -26.96 4.73 -3.18
N LEU A 80 -26.44 4.74 -4.40
CA LEU A 80 -25.51 5.78 -4.81
C LEU A 80 -26.22 7.14 -4.82
N THR A 81 -25.49 8.16 -4.39
CA THR A 81 -25.89 9.55 -4.64
C THR A 81 -25.74 9.87 -6.12
N GLU A 82 -26.33 10.97 -6.56
CA GLU A 82 -26.11 11.48 -7.92
C GLU A 82 -24.62 11.72 -8.18
N TYR A 83 -23.91 12.28 -7.19
CA TYR A 83 -22.46 12.44 -7.21
C TYR A 83 -21.75 11.09 -7.39
N GLY A 84 -22.11 10.08 -6.60
CA GLY A 84 -21.55 8.74 -6.70
C GLY A 84 -21.72 8.12 -8.08
N ARG A 85 -22.92 8.22 -8.68
CA ARG A 85 -23.15 7.72 -10.06
C ARG A 85 -22.28 8.43 -11.08
N ARG A 86 -22.10 9.75 -10.96
CA ARG A 86 -21.22 10.52 -11.84
C ARG A 86 -19.75 10.10 -11.69
N VAL A 87 -19.30 9.84 -10.46
CA VAL A 87 -17.95 9.32 -10.19
C VAL A 87 -17.75 7.96 -10.87
N VAL A 88 -18.69 7.03 -10.70
CA VAL A 88 -18.64 5.70 -11.34
C VAL A 88 -18.56 5.83 -12.85
N ALA A 89 -19.44 6.63 -13.46
CA ALA A 89 -19.48 6.84 -14.91
C ALA A 89 -18.19 7.48 -15.45
N ALA A 90 -17.67 8.49 -14.76
CA ALA A 90 -16.42 9.15 -15.14
C ALA A 90 -15.23 8.19 -15.08
N TYR A 91 -15.14 7.39 -14.02
CA TYR A 91 -14.05 6.42 -13.84
C TYR A 91 -14.08 5.33 -14.92
N ARG A 92 -15.24 4.75 -15.23
CA ARG A 92 -15.38 3.75 -16.31
C ARG A 92 -14.97 4.30 -17.67
N ARG A 93 -15.26 5.58 -17.94
CA ARG A 93 -14.82 6.24 -19.17
C ARG A 93 -13.29 6.38 -19.19
N LEU A 94 -12.69 6.79 -18.07
CA LEU A 94 -11.24 6.92 -17.96
C LEU A 94 -10.52 5.57 -18.15
N GLU A 95 -10.98 4.50 -17.49
CA GLU A 95 -10.41 3.16 -17.65
C GLU A 95 -10.39 2.72 -19.12
N LYS A 96 -11.50 2.91 -19.82
CA LYS A 96 -11.62 2.52 -21.23
C LYS A 96 -10.64 3.27 -22.13
N GLU A 97 -10.38 4.56 -21.86
CA GLU A 97 -9.39 5.32 -22.62
C GLU A 97 -7.96 4.95 -22.22
N GLN A 98 -7.69 4.70 -20.93
CA GLN A 98 -6.37 4.25 -20.47
C GLN A 98 -5.99 2.91 -21.09
N GLU A 99 -6.91 1.93 -21.11
CA GLU A 99 -6.69 0.63 -21.76
C GLU A 99 -6.29 0.81 -23.22
N ARG A 100 -6.96 1.70 -23.96
CA ARG A 100 -6.62 1.97 -25.37
C ARG A 100 -5.24 2.60 -25.54
N VAL A 101 -4.89 3.57 -24.69
CA VAL A 101 -3.61 4.26 -24.77
C VAL A 101 -2.46 3.32 -24.42
N LEU A 102 -2.56 2.59 -23.30
CA LEU A 102 -1.55 1.61 -22.90
C LEU A 102 -1.39 0.53 -23.97
N ALA A 103 -2.52 0.07 -24.53
CA ALA A 103 -2.52 -0.89 -25.61
C ALA A 103 -1.80 -0.43 -26.87
N HIS A 104 -1.90 0.87 -27.17
CA HIS A 104 -1.22 1.48 -28.28
C HIS A 104 0.28 1.64 -28.01
N LEU A 105 0.65 2.10 -26.82
CA LEU A 105 2.05 2.34 -26.44
C LEU A 105 2.87 1.04 -26.37
N ASN A 106 2.30 -0.04 -25.83
CA ASN A 106 2.97 -1.35 -25.80
C ASN A 106 3.24 -1.94 -27.19
N ARG A 107 2.57 -1.47 -28.24
CA ARG A 107 2.86 -1.88 -29.63
C ARG A 107 4.00 -1.09 -30.25
N ILE A 108 4.34 0.06 -29.69
CA ILE A 108 5.37 0.96 -30.20
C ILE A 108 6.70 0.72 -29.48
N THR A 109 6.64 0.33 -28.21
CA THR A 109 7.82 0.08 -27.37
C THR A 109 7.61 -1.17 -26.52
N ASP A 110 8.42 -2.21 -26.76
CA ASP A 110 8.28 -3.53 -26.11
C ASP A 110 8.56 -3.51 -24.60
N ASP A 111 9.29 -2.50 -24.10
CA ASP A 111 9.71 -2.33 -22.70
C ASP A 111 8.90 -1.28 -21.92
N PHE A 112 7.87 -0.69 -22.55
CA PHE A 112 7.08 0.38 -21.95
C PHE A 112 6.48 -0.04 -20.61
N ASP A 113 6.04 -1.29 -20.46
CA ASP A 113 5.46 -1.81 -19.22
C ASP A 113 6.44 -1.81 -18.02
N GLU A 114 7.73 -2.02 -18.27
CA GLU A 114 8.75 -1.95 -17.22
C GLU A 114 8.98 -0.51 -16.78
N TYR A 115 9.18 0.40 -17.73
CA TYR A 115 9.38 1.82 -17.44
C TYR A 115 8.13 2.46 -16.82
N TYR A 116 6.94 2.13 -17.33
CA TYR A 116 5.68 2.63 -16.80
C TYR A 116 5.47 2.21 -15.34
N ARG A 117 5.85 0.97 -14.99
CA ARG A 117 5.83 0.51 -13.59
C ARG A 117 6.75 1.35 -12.72
N VAL A 118 7.97 1.65 -13.17
CA VAL A 118 8.93 2.51 -12.45
C VAL A 118 8.40 3.93 -12.30
N ILE A 119 7.85 4.52 -13.37
CA ILE A 119 7.27 5.87 -13.36
C ILE A 119 6.14 5.95 -12.34
N ARG A 120 5.22 4.97 -12.32
CA ARG A 120 4.15 4.93 -11.30
C ARG A 120 4.67 4.86 -9.86
N ARG A 121 5.89 4.35 -9.63
CA ARG A 121 6.49 4.34 -8.27
C ARG A 121 6.90 5.75 -7.85
N PHE A 122 7.26 6.63 -8.79
CA PHE A 122 7.63 8.01 -8.51
C PHE A 122 6.43 8.89 -8.16
N ASP A 123 5.23 8.54 -8.63
CA ASP A 123 4.01 9.30 -8.35
C ASP A 123 3.53 9.16 -6.89
N MET A 124 4.01 8.16 -6.15
CA MET A 124 3.63 7.97 -4.74
C MET A 124 4.30 9.02 -3.85
N GLN A 125 3.53 10.00 -3.39
CA GLN A 125 3.97 11.00 -2.42
C GLN A 125 3.40 10.69 -1.03
N THR A 126 4.30 10.50 -0.05
CA THR A 126 3.91 10.32 1.36
C THR A 126 4.84 11.10 2.27
N SER A 127 4.36 11.42 3.48
CA SER A 127 5.22 12.04 4.51
C SER A 127 6.14 11.03 5.22
N ALA A 128 6.10 9.75 4.84
CA ALA A 128 7.03 8.74 5.33
C ALA A 128 8.34 8.86 4.54
N ARG A 129 9.43 9.13 5.26
CA ARG A 129 10.78 9.28 4.69
C ARG A 129 11.38 7.94 4.28
N ASN A 130 10.90 6.86 4.88
CA ASN A 130 11.34 5.51 4.55
C ASN A 130 10.24 4.84 3.74
N GLN A 131 10.55 4.55 2.47
CA GLN A 131 9.65 3.87 1.55
C GLN A 131 10.44 2.74 0.90
N PHE A 132 10.13 1.50 1.28
CA PHE A 132 10.81 0.32 0.78
C PHE A 132 9.88 -0.47 -0.12
N LEU A 133 10.19 -0.51 -1.41
CA LEU A 133 9.60 -1.50 -2.30
C LEU A 133 10.16 -2.89 -1.97
N GLY A 134 9.29 -3.87 -1.89
CA GLY A 134 9.68 -5.27 -1.70
C GLY A 134 8.63 -6.25 -2.21
N LYS A 135 8.98 -7.54 -2.13
CA LYS A 135 8.06 -8.64 -2.44
C LYS A 135 7.59 -9.31 -1.16
N VAL A 136 6.30 -9.57 -1.06
CA VAL A 136 5.71 -10.29 0.07
C VAL A 136 6.28 -11.71 0.05
N LYS A 137 7.03 -12.08 1.07
CA LYS A 137 7.60 -13.41 1.23
C LYS A 137 6.62 -14.35 1.90
N THR A 138 6.01 -13.90 3.01
CA THR A 138 5.00 -14.67 3.73
C THR A 138 3.92 -13.75 4.30
N VAL A 139 2.70 -14.29 4.40
CA VAL A 139 1.59 -13.71 5.15
C VAL A 139 1.15 -14.78 6.15
N LYS A 140 1.34 -14.51 7.43
CA LYS A 140 0.92 -15.40 8.53
C LYS A 140 -0.35 -14.84 9.15
N PRO A 141 -1.52 -15.41 8.81
CA PRO A 141 -2.78 -14.94 9.38
C PRO A 141 -2.88 -15.30 10.85
N GLY A 142 -3.48 -14.40 11.63
CA GLY A 142 -3.94 -14.65 13.00
C GLY A 142 -5.45 -14.34 13.10
N ALA A 143 -6.00 -14.40 14.32
CA ALA A 143 -7.44 -14.18 14.52
C ALA A 143 -7.90 -12.75 14.20
N VAL A 144 -7.04 -11.76 14.42
CA VAL A 144 -7.35 -10.32 14.22
C VAL A 144 -6.30 -9.64 13.34
N ASN A 145 -5.02 -9.98 13.53
CA ASN A 145 -3.90 -9.40 12.81
C ASN A 145 -3.14 -10.49 12.05
N ALA A 146 -2.37 -10.08 11.04
CA ALA A 146 -1.40 -10.91 10.35
C ALA A 146 0.01 -10.34 10.51
N GLU A 147 1.01 -11.24 10.56
CA GLU A 147 2.41 -10.88 10.32
C GLU A 147 2.70 -11.03 8.82
N VAL A 148 3.11 -9.95 8.16
CA VAL A 148 3.53 -9.94 6.77
C VAL A 148 5.04 -9.72 6.71
N ILE A 149 5.76 -10.64 6.07
CA ILE A 149 7.20 -10.50 5.84
C ILE A 149 7.41 -10.00 4.41
N LEU A 150 8.02 -8.84 4.27
CA LEU A 150 8.40 -8.20 3.02
C LEU A 150 9.91 -8.35 2.80
N ASP A 151 10.32 -8.92 1.68
CA ASP A 151 11.70 -8.92 1.24
C ASP A 151 11.98 -7.62 0.49
N ILE A 152 12.85 -6.77 1.05
CA ILE A 152 13.18 -5.47 0.45
C ILE A 152 14.47 -5.53 -0.37
N GLY A 153 15.05 -6.71 -0.59
CA GLY A 153 16.30 -6.88 -1.34
C GLY A 153 17.55 -6.57 -0.52
N GLY A 154 18.72 -6.90 -1.07
CA GLY A 154 20.01 -6.71 -0.38
C GLY A 154 20.22 -7.62 0.85
N GLY A 155 19.38 -8.66 1.00
CA GLY A 155 19.36 -9.55 2.16
C GLY A 155 18.47 -9.06 3.32
N ASP A 156 17.93 -7.84 3.22
CA ASP A 156 17.10 -7.25 4.26
C ASP A 156 15.61 -7.62 4.11
N GLN A 157 14.95 -7.79 5.25
CA GLN A 157 13.52 -8.09 5.33
C GLN A 157 12.83 -7.23 6.38
N LEU A 158 11.55 -6.94 6.14
CA LEU A 158 10.69 -6.21 7.06
C LEU A 158 9.47 -7.05 7.45
N ALA A 159 9.26 -7.24 8.75
CA ALA A 159 8.05 -7.76 9.34
C ALA A 159 7.10 -6.61 9.69
N ALA A 160 5.90 -6.62 9.10
CA ALA A 160 4.80 -5.72 9.41
C ALA A 160 3.68 -6.48 10.12
N ILE A 161 3.01 -5.84 11.08
CA ILE A 161 1.77 -6.35 11.69
C ILE A 161 0.63 -5.44 11.26
N ILE A 162 -0.33 -6.01 10.52
CA ILE A 162 -1.52 -5.31 10.04
C ILE A 162 -2.77 -6.12 10.35
N THR A 163 -3.95 -5.50 10.27
CA THR A 163 -5.22 -6.21 10.48
C THR A 163 -5.47 -7.22 9.37
N MET A 164 -6.21 -8.29 9.67
CA MET A 164 -6.68 -9.22 8.64
C MET A 164 -7.52 -8.51 7.58
N ASP A 165 -8.38 -7.57 7.99
CA ASP A 165 -9.15 -6.71 7.08
C ASP A 165 -8.23 -6.00 6.06
N SER A 166 -7.05 -5.52 6.50
CA SER A 166 -6.06 -4.87 5.62
C SER A 166 -5.38 -5.86 4.67
N VAL A 167 -5.02 -7.07 5.15
CA VAL A 167 -4.46 -8.12 4.28
C VAL A 167 -5.43 -8.46 3.16
N GLU A 168 -6.71 -8.64 3.49
CA GLU A 168 -7.73 -8.97 2.51
C GLU A 168 -7.97 -7.81 1.54
N HIS A 169 -8.10 -6.60 2.06
CA HIS A 169 -8.33 -5.40 1.25
C HIS A 169 -7.20 -5.13 0.26
N LEU A 170 -5.95 -5.19 0.75
CA LEU A 170 -4.73 -5.03 -0.07
C LEU A 170 -4.38 -6.29 -0.87
N GLY A 171 -5.19 -7.35 -0.74
CA GLY A 171 -5.06 -8.64 -1.40
C GLY A 171 -3.68 -9.30 -1.27
N LEU A 172 -2.95 -9.03 -0.18
CA LEU A 172 -1.56 -9.43 -0.02
C LEU A 172 -1.39 -10.96 -0.03
N LYS A 173 -0.50 -11.44 -0.90
CA LYS A 173 -0.13 -12.86 -1.04
C LYS A 173 1.37 -12.98 -1.30
N PRO A 174 2.00 -14.12 -0.96
CA PRO A 174 3.38 -14.39 -1.34
C PRO A 174 3.64 -14.13 -2.83
N GLY A 175 4.75 -13.45 -3.13
CA GLY A 175 5.16 -13.05 -4.47
C GLY A 175 4.71 -11.67 -4.92
N MET A 176 3.69 -11.07 -4.28
CA MET A 176 3.18 -9.75 -4.65
C MET A 176 4.15 -8.63 -4.27
N GLU A 177 4.23 -7.59 -5.10
CA GLU A 177 4.95 -6.36 -4.75
C GLU A 177 4.12 -5.49 -3.79
N ALA A 178 4.78 -4.93 -2.79
CA ALA A 178 4.19 -3.97 -1.85
C ALA A 178 5.26 -2.97 -1.37
N TYR A 179 4.80 -1.83 -0.87
CA TYR A 179 5.64 -0.82 -0.22
C TYR A 179 5.48 -0.92 1.28
N ALA A 180 6.59 -0.89 2.01
CA ALA A 180 6.64 -0.63 3.43
C ALA A 180 6.96 0.85 3.67
N LEU A 181 6.03 1.55 4.31
CA LEU A 181 6.15 2.96 4.67
C LEU A 181 6.42 3.08 6.16
N VAL A 182 7.51 3.77 6.53
CA VAL A 182 7.88 4.02 7.93
C VAL A 182 8.21 5.50 8.11
N LYS A 183 7.55 6.13 9.08
CA LYS A 183 7.88 7.51 9.44
C LYS A 183 9.24 7.53 10.14
N ALA A 184 10.10 8.48 9.77
CA ALA A 184 11.43 8.63 10.39
C ALA A 184 11.44 8.71 11.94
N PRO A 185 10.51 9.39 12.63
CA PRO A 185 10.48 9.40 14.10
C PRO A 185 10.05 8.06 14.73
N TRP A 186 9.63 7.05 13.95
CA TRP A 186 9.36 5.70 14.45
C TRP A 186 10.57 4.78 14.38
N VAL A 187 11.67 5.26 13.80
CA VAL A 187 12.93 4.53 13.69
C VAL A 187 13.79 4.87 14.91
N ILE A 188 14.15 3.85 15.69
CA ILE A 188 15.08 3.99 16.81
C ILE A 188 16.47 3.56 16.32
N LEU A 189 17.50 4.32 16.65
CA LEU A 189 18.88 3.96 16.32
C LEU A 189 19.59 3.36 17.53
N THR A 190 20.46 2.40 17.26
CA THR A 190 21.42 1.88 18.22
C THR A 190 22.76 1.62 17.54
N THR A 191 23.84 1.78 18.29
CA THR A 191 25.21 1.39 17.90
C THR A 191 25.62 0.08 18.58
N ASP A 192 24.73 -0.54 19.37
CA ASP A 192 24.95 -1.82 20.04
C ASP A 192 24.23 -2.97 19.32
N ASP A 193 25.04 -3.89 18.79
CA ASP A 193 24.57 -5.09 18.10
C ASP A 193 23.97 -6.13 19.05
N SER A 194 24.33 -6.10 20.34
CA SER A 194 23.90 -7.08 21.34
C SER A 194 22.52 -6.78 21.93
N LEU A 195 21.98 -5.58 21.68
CA LEU A 195 20.75 -5.12 22.32
C LEU A 195 19.54 -5.98 21.92
N LYS A 196 18.96 -6.67 22.91
CA LYS A 196 17.70 -7.40 22.74
C LYS A 196 16.53 -6.44 22.91
N THR A 197 15.68 -6.35 21.89
CA THR A 197 14.47 -5.52 21.94
C THR A 197 13.27 -6.28 21.39
N SER A 198 12.08 -5.76 21.67
CA SER A 198 10.84 -6.24 21.07
C SER A 198 10.54 -5.57 19.72
N ALA A 199 11.48 -4.83 19.13
CA ALA A 199 11.39 -4.41 17.73
C ALA A 199 11.68 -5.63 16.85
N ARG A 200 10.79 -5.91 15.90
CA ARG A 200 10.91 -7.09 15.02
C ARG A 200 11.84 -6.86 13.84
N ASN A 201 12.09 -5.60 13.52
CA ASN A 201 12.91 -5.19 12.39
C ASN A 201 14.19 -4.58 12.92
N ARG A 202 15.31 -5.05 12.39
CA ARG A 202 16.65 -4.53 12.65
C ARG A 202 17.35 -4.41 11.30
N LEU A 203 17.51 -3.19 10.81
CA LEU A 203 18.20 -2.87 9.57
C LEU A 203 19.52 -2.19 9.90
N CYS A 204 20.63 -2.82 9.55
CA CYS A 204 21.92 -2.41 10.06
C CYS A 204 22.82 -1.95 8.91
N GLY A 205 23.28 -0.71 8.96
CA GLY A 205 24.24 -0.17 8.00
C GLY A 205 25.21 0.87 8.59
N THR A 206 25.69 1.76 7.74
CA THR A 206 26.64 2.82 8.11
C THR A 206 25.96 4.17 8.02
N VAL A 207 26.18 5.05 9.00
CA VAL A 207 25.69 6.42 8.97
C VAL A 207 26.40 7.17 7.84
N VAL A 208 25.64 7.67 6.88
CA VAL A 208 26.15 8.46 5.73
C VAL A 208 25.80 9.94 5.83
N ARG A 209 24.80 10.29 6.65
CA ARG A 209 24.48 11.68 6.98
C ARG A 209 23.98 11.78 8.41
N CYS A 210 24.42 12.79 9.13
CA CYS A 210 23.94 13.13 10.46
C CYS A 210 23.87 14.65 10.56
N GLN A 211 22.67 15.20 10.69
CA GLN A 211 22.43 16.63 10.72
C GLN A 211 21.60 16.98 11.96
N GLU A 212 22.23 17.62 12.94
CA GLU A 212 21.53 18.18 14.09
C GLU A 212 20.72 19.42 13.67
N GLY A 213 19.50 19.50 14.17
CA GLY A 213 18.65 20.68 14.09
C GLY A 213 18.56 21.39 15.44
N ALA A 214 17.58 22.28 15.60
CA ALA A 214 17.40 23.06 16.83
C ALA A 214 17.00 22.20 18.06
N VAL A 215 16.32 21.08 17.85
CA VAL A 215 15.77 20.22 18.92
C VAL A 215 16.07 18.74 18.67
N ASN A 216 15.96 18.32 17.41
CA ASN A 216 16.23 16.97 16.95
C ASN A 216 17.09 17.02 15.68
N GLY A 217 17.68 15.88 15.33
CA GLY A 217 18.48 15.73 14.14
C GLY A 217 17.98 14.61 13.24
N GLU A 218 18.36 14.70 11.97
CA GLU A 218 18.14 13.66 10.97
C GLU A 218 19.42 12.83 10.81
N VAL A 219 19.27 11.51 10.90
CA VAL A 219 20.34 10.55 10.67
C VAL A 219 19.94 9.62 9.54
N ILE A 220 20.80 9.48 8.54
CA ILE A 220 20.63 8.59 7.40
C ILE A 220 21.64 7.45 7.51
N VAL A 221 21.14 6.22 7.53
CA VAL A 221 21.92 4.98 7.55
C VAL A 221 21.81 4.30 6.20
N GLU A 222 22.93 4.09 5.52
CA GLU A 222 23.02 3.31 4.29
C GLU A 222 23.18 1.83 4.62
N LEU A 223 22.27 1.01 4.10
CA LEU A 223 22.26 -0.44 4.25
C LEU A 223 23.18 -1.09 3.19
N PRO A 224 23.67 -2.32 3.42
CA PRO A 224 24.54 -3.03 2.47
C PRO A 224 23.95 -3.17 1.07
N GLY A 225 22.62 -3.25 0.94
CA GLY A 225 21.91 -3.31 -0.34
C GLY A 225 21.75 -1.97 -1.07
N GLY A 226 22.42 -0.89 -0.63
CA GLY A 226 22.36 0.45 -1.22
C GLY A 226 21.10 1.26 -0.90
N LYS A 227 20.17 0.71 -0.11
CA LYS A 227 19.01 1.45 0.40
C LYS A 227 19.40 2.27 1.61
N THR A 228 18.66 3.34 1.89
CA THR A 228 18.89 4.18 3.06
C THR A 228 17.70 4.15 4.03
N VAL A 229 17.98 4.25 5.32
CA VAL A 229 16.99 4.46 6.39
C VAL A 229 17.20 5.84 6.99
N ALA A 230 16.16 6.66 6.98
CA ALA A 230 16.11 7.95 7.66
C ALA A 230 15.46 7.82 9.04
N ALA A 231 16.13 8.34 10.06
CA ALA A 231 15.63 8.44 11.42
C ALA A 231 15.64 9.90 11.88
N ILE A 232 14.62 10.28 12.66
CA ILE A 232 14.61 11.55 13.40
C ILE A 232 14.76 11.21 14.87
N VAL A 233 15.85 11.66 15.48
CA VAL A 233 16.23 11.37 16.87
C VAL A 233 16.58 12.67 17.60
N THR A 234 16.53 12.68 18.93
CA THR A 234 16.95 13.86 19.70
C THR A 234 18.44 14.12 19.53
N ASN A 235 18.86 15.39 19.66
CA ASN A 235 20.29 15.73 19.62
C ASN A 235 21.08 15.00 20.73
N ASP A 236 20.48 14.83 21.91
CA ASP A 236 21.06 14.03 23.00
C ASP A 236 21.30 12.57 22.60
N SER A 237 20.42 11.98 21.79
CA SER A 237 20.60 10.62 21.27
C SER A 237 21.75 10.57 20.26
N ILE A 238 21.89 11.58 19.41
CA ILE A 238 23.00 11.69 18.44
C ILE A 238 24.33 11.71 19.19
N GLN A 239 24.43 12.55 20.22
CA GLN A 239 25.65 12.71 21.02
C GLN A 239 25.96 11.46 21.86
N SER A 240 24.97 10.93 22.59
CA SER A 240 25.18 9.78 23.48
C SER A 240 25.49 8.48 22.74
N LEU A 241 24.90 8.27 21.55
CA LEU A 241 25.18 7.12 20.71
C LEU A 241 26.43 7.33 19.82
N GLY A 242 27.02 8.53 19.82
CA GLY A 242 28.18 8.87 19.00
C GLY A 242 27.89 8.81 17.50
N LEU A 243 26.66 9.13 17.08
CA LEU A 243 26.24 9.06 15.68
C LEU A 243 26.95 10.14 14.86
N LYS A 244 27.74 9.72 13.88
CA LYS A 244 28.40 10.57 12.89
C LYS A 244 28.69 9.77 11.64
N VAL A 245 29.00 10.45 10.54
CA VAL A 245 29.33 9.79 9.27
C VAL A 245 30.43 8.74 9.47
N GLY A 246 30.24 7.55 8.91
CA GLY A 246 31.14 6.40 9.01
C GLY A 246 30.86 5.47 10.20
N VAL A 247 30.01 5.87 11.16
CA VAL A 247 29.67 5.01 12.30
C VAL A 247 28.68 3.94 11.91
N ARG A 248 28.91 2.71 12.37
CA ARG A 248 27.99 1.59 12.23
C ARG A 248 26.76 1.82 13.13
N ALA A 249 25.56 1.74 12.57
CA ALA A 249 24.31 1.85 13.33
C ALA A 249 23.23 0.88 12.82
N CYS A 250 22.34 0.49 13.71
CA CYS A 250 21.17 -0.33 13.43
C CYS A 250 19.88 0.45 13.69
N ALA A 251 19.01 0.48 12.69
CA ALA A 251 17.65 0.98 12.77
C ALA A 251 16.71 -0.12 13.28
N LEU A 252 16.07 0.14 14.41
CA LEU A 252 15.09 -0.72 15.05
C LEU A 252 13.69 -0.18 14.77
N ILE A 253 12.81 -1.01 14.22
CA ILE A 253 11.44 -0.62 13.85
C ILE A 253 10.44 -1.64 14.38
N LYS A 254 9.42 -1.15 15.08
CA LYS A 254 8.29 -1.98 15.51
C LYS A 254 7.48 -2.42 14.30
N ALA A 255 7.07 -3.68 14.25
CA ALA A 255 6.28 -4.20 13.13
C ALA A 255 4.92 -3.47 12.97
N SER A 256 4.36 -2.95 14.06
CA SER A 256 3.14 -2.14 14.06
C SER A 256 3.33 -0.69 13.58
N HIS A 257 4.58 -0.23 13.36
CA HIS A 257 4.90 1.08 12.80
C HIS A 257 5.15 1.03 11.28
N ILE A 258 4.98 -0.14 10.65
CA ILE A 258 5.10 -0.28 9.21
C ILE A 258 3.69 -0.28 8.62
N ILE A 259 3.43 0.69 7.74
CA ILE A 259 2.22 0.73 6.92
C ILE A 259 2.55 0.05 5.59
N LEU A 260 1.70 -0.88 5.15
CA LEU A 260 1.83 -1.49 3.85
C LEU A 260 0.92 -0.80 2.83
N ALA A 261 1.45 -0.58 1.64
CA ALA A 261 0.71 -0.06 0.49
C ALA A 261 0.98 -0.91 -0.75
N VAL A 262 0.03 -0.95 -1.68
CA VAL A 262 0.17 -1.62 -2.98
C VAL A 262 -0.18 -0.63 -4.08
N ASN A 263 0.39 -0.81 -5.27
CA ASN A 263 -0.02 -0.02 -6.43
C ASN A 263 -1.46 -0.39 -6.82
N ALA A 264 -2.26 0.65 -7.11
CA ALA A 264 -3.64 0.55 -7.57
C ALA A 264 -3.73 0.20 -9.06
#